data_AF-A0A6N9C5R4-F1
#
_entry.id   AF-A0A6N9C5R4-F1
#
_cell.length_a   1.000
_cell.length_b   1.000
_cell.length_c   1.000
_cell.angle_alpha   90.00
_cell.angle_beta   90.00
_cell.angle_gamma   90.00
#
_symmetry.space_group_name_H-M   'P 1'
#
loop_
_entity.id
_entity.type
_entity.pdbx_description
1 polymer ?
#
loop_
_entity_poly.entity_id
_entity_poly.type
_entity_poly.pdbx_seq_one_letter_code
_entity_poly.pdbx_strand_id
1 'polypeptide(L)'
;MTVAQFRQRPFLENHSQYDRSCLSIGVQPEYATGDVLLGSCYRVLQLAMLQESEVNLEEVNQLAERLDSASGPAEMWRFLFSQALRSPVRPGESSARPLPQLVPLVPSLGNFSGVLGRPRSRWNPGRLAIYALACGTGPDEFPLIAKALANALDVVEEDDDEFAIFLERGISPLLGDPKRPVDDDWPVPELTWSHVPYRMERLDPLSPAEAFAQDLRELLKLKPSLTRRQWCALLESLLRLGLSTHVLWVCRLNSEAWRYALEVLGGSDPPSEDEVERKLWSGHLSQGAFLDGGQNSDSYFKRQVESYATARLGLNLLLHSLEDANASWISSVQDNQGLPAAKQLSSLLDHLSNVSSRLPSDPKSWVMSQLGKILDDQSSKVSGNSGSPKNLYEFLAHTLRRRPSKEPALNEHDQGYLLVKLPGPRNAPWVVRPGPVLLMAMCYSTWRSMQGAPVTLQHLATRFSFYGIRLSTGDLQDGVVANDLEALGILVDSPDAGGGRLVLNPFEVGQ
;
A
#
# COMPACT_ATOMS: atom_id res chain seq x y z
N MET A 1 5.59 -17.95 -24.85
CA MET A 1 7.06 -17.76 -24.87
C MET A 1 7.68 -19.07 -24.44
N THR A 2 8.77 -19.55 -25.04
CA THR A 2 9.39 -20.82 -24.61
C THR A 2 10.27 -20.62 -23.37
N VAL A 3 10.60 -21.69 -22.65
CA VAL A 3 11.54 -21.64 -21.50
C VAL A 3 12.89 -21.03 -21.91
N ALA A 4 13.38 -21.37 -23.12
CA ALA A 4 14.64 -20.84 -23.63
C ALA A 4 14.60 -19.31 -23.82
N GLN A 5 13.47 -18.78 -24.29
CA GLN A 5 13.25 -17.34 -24.45
C GLN A 5 13.11 -16.65 -23.08
N PHE A 6 12.35 -17.22 -22.15
CA PHE A 6 12.17 -16.68 -20.80
C PHE A 6 13.52 -16.53 -20.08
N ARG A 7 14.40 -17.53 -20.17
CA ARG A 7 15.73 -17.51 -19.55
C ARG A 7 16.61 -16.34 -20.02
N GLN A 8 16.44 -15.86 -21.26
CA GLN A 8 17.20 -14.73 -21.76
C GLN A 8 16.74 -13.40 -21.17
N ARG A 9 15.44 -13.27 -20.82
CA ARG A 9 14.84 -12.02 -20.34
C ARG A 9 13.81 -12.24 -19.21
N PRO A 10 14.20 -12.86 -18.08
CA PRO A 10 13.28 -13.39 -17.07
C PRO A 10 12.54 -12.31 -16.24
N PHE A 11 12.98 -11.06 -16.34
CA PHE A 11 12.35 -9.91 -15.69
C PHE A 11 11.56 -9.00 -16.65
N LEU A 12 11.61 -9.25 -17.97
CA LEU A 12 10.97 -8.38 -18.95
C LEU A 12 9.48 -8.70 -19.12
N GLU A 13 9.16 -9.99 -19.30
CA GLU A 13 7.80 -10.46 -19.53
C GLU A 13 7.50 -11.62 -18.59
N ASN A 14 6.33 -11.58 -17.97
CA ASN A 14 5.78 -12.73 -17.27
C ASN A 14 4.99 -13.60 -18.25
N HIS A 15 4.75 -14.82 -17.83
CA HIS A 15 3.73 -15.69 -18.38
C HIS A 15 2.35 -15.02 -18.27
N SER A 16 1.55 -15.10 -19.33
CA SER A 16 0.21 -14.50 -19.37
C SER A 16 -0.70 -14.98 -18.23
N GLN A 17 -0.67 -16.29 -17.93
CA GLN A 17 -1.39 -16.87 -16.79
C GLN A 17 -0.90 -16.38 -15.42
N TYR A 18 0.39 -16.05 -15.27
CA TYR A 18 0.87 -15.45 -14.03
C TYR A 18 0.29 -14.05 -13.86
N ASP A 19 0.41 -13.21 -14.90
CA ASP A 19 -0.10 -11.83 -14.90
C ASP A 19 -1.62 -11.77 -14.72
N ARG A 20 -2.33 -12.82 -15.16
CA ARG A 20 -3.78 -12.95 -15.04
C ARG A 20 -4.28 -13.65 -13.78
N SER A 21 -3.39 -14.01 -12.86
CA SER A 21 -3.75 -14.70 -11.63
C SER A 21 -3.68 -13.79 -10.40
N CYS A 22 -4.17 -14.31 -9.28
CA CYS A 22 -4.01 -13.70 -7.95
C CYS A 22 -2.55 -13.50 -7.48
N LEU A 23 -1.57 -14.09 -8.17
CA LEU A 23 -0.14 -14.01 -7.82
C LEU A 23 0.51 -12.72 -8.34
N SER A 24 -0.11 -12.06 -9.32
CA SER A 24 0.37 -10.77 -9.82
C SER A 24 0.10 -9.67 -8.80
N ILE A 25 1.06 -8.74 -8.63
CA ILE A 25 0.84 -7.53 -7.80
C ILE A 25 -0.17 -6.58 -8.47
N GLY A 26 -0.55 -6.81 -9.73
CA GLY A 26 -1.52 -6.00 -10.48
C GLY A 26 -0.96 -4.64 -10.91
N VAL A 27 -0.51 -3.83 -9.96
CA VAL A 27 0.12 -2.53 -10.15
C VAL A 27 1.54 -2.56 -9.58
N GLN A 28 2.55 -2.62 -10.44
CA GLN A 28 3.95 -2.69 -10.02
C GLN A 28 4.34 -1.46 -9.19
N PRO A 29 4.68 -1.62 -7.90
CA PRO A 29 5.02 -0.50 -7.03
C PRO A 29 6.39 0.08 -7.38
N GLU A 30 6.52 1.40 -7.30
CA GLU A 30 7.82 2.07 -7.33
C GLU A 30 7.94 3.08 -6.18
N TYR A 31 8.99 3.89 -6.17
CA TYR A 31 9.19 4.88 -5.12
C TYR A 31 8.00 5.85 -4.98
N ALA A 32 7.38 5.91 -3.80
CA ALA A 32 6.37 6.90 -3.43
C ALA A 32 6.59 7.45 -2.01
N THR A 33 5.98 8.60 -1.75
CA THR A 33 5.86 9.22 -0.43
C THR A 33 4.38 9.48 -0.13
N GLY A 34 4.01 9.75 1.12
CA GLY A 34 2.63 10.05 1.50
C GLY A 34 1.94 11.11 0.64
N ASP A 35 2.56 12.28 0.48
CA ASP A 35 2.08 13.35 -0.41
C ASP A 35 1.77 12.85 -1.84
N VAL A 36 2.58 11.92 -2.35
CA VAL A 36 2.42 11.40 -3.73
C VAL A 36 1.33 10.34 -3.80
N LEU A 37 1.16 9.52 -2.75
CA LEU A 37 0.02 8.60 -2.64
C LEU A 37 -1.30 9.38 -2.66
N LEU A 38 -1.42 10.41 -1.81
CA LEU A 38 -2.64 11.22 -1.71
C LEU A 38 -2.88 12.03 -3.00
N GLY A 39 -1.84 12.69 -3.53
CA GLY A 39 -1.90 13.39 -4.81
C GLY A 39 -2.40 12.50 -5.95
N SER A 40 -1.90 11.27 -6.01
CA SER A 40 -2.29 10.30 -7.03
C SER A 40 -3.71 9.76 -6.83
N CYS A 41 -4.18 9.64 -5.59
CA CYS A 41 -5.59 9.32 -5.31
C CYS A 41 -6.54 10.38 -5.84
N TYR A 42 -6.23 11.68 -5.69
CA TYR A 42 -7.02 12.74 -6.33
C TYR A 42 -7.04 12.60 -7.85
N ARG A 43 -5.91 12.29 -8.48
CA ARG A 43 -5.86 12.13 -9.93
C ARG A 43 -6.70 10.98 -10.44
N VAL A 44 -6.64 9.84 -9.75
CA VAL A 44 -7.41 8.64 -10.12
C VAL A 44 -8.90 8.84 -9.88
N LEU A 45 -9.30 9.53 -8.80
CA LEU A 45 -10.69 9.54 -8.38
C LEU A 45 -11.44 10.86 -8.61
N GLN A 46 -10.76 12.01 -8.63
CA GLN A 46 -11.37 13.34 -8.70
C GLN A 46 -10.99 14.13 -9.96
N LEU A 47 -9.80 13.91 -10.51
CA LEU A 47 -9.28 14.70 -11.65
C LEU A 47 -9.33 13.92 -12.96
N ALA A 48 -10.44 13.23 -13.21
CA ALA A 48 -10.73 12.54 -14.48
C ALA A 48 -9.58 11.65 -14.99
N MET A 49 -8.90 10.92 -14.10
CA MET A 49 -7.77 10.04 -14.42
C MET A 49 -6.57 10.76 -15.06
N LEU A 50 -6.31 12.03 -14.68
CA LEU A 50 -5.13 12.79 -15.10
C LEU A 50 -3.86 11.94 -14.94
N GLN A 51 -3.07 11.82 -16.01
CA GLN A 51 -1.86 11.01 -15.99
C GLN A 51 -0.76 11.72 -15.19
N GLU A 52 0.04 10.94 -14.47
CA GLU A 52 1.17 11.42 -13.68
C GLU A 52 2.20 12.19 -14.53
N SER A 53 2.31 11.82 -15.81
CA SER A 53 3.17 12.47 -16.80
C SER A 53 2.73 13.87 -17.21
N GLU A 54 1.45 14.20 -17.02
CA GLU A 54 0.86 15.48 -17.39
C GLU A 54 1.07 16.55 -16.31
N VAL A 55 1.37 16.14 -15.06
CA VAL A 55 1.61 17.07 -13.96
C VAL A 55 2.92 17.84 -14.15
N ASN A 56 2.83 19.14 -14.41
CA ASN A 56 3.99 20.00 -14.59
C ASN A 56 4.37 20.72 -13.28
N LEU A 57 5.39 20.21 -12.59
CA LEU A 57 5.88 20.80 -11.35
C LEU A 57 6.36 22.25 -11.53
N GLU A 58 6.85 22.65 -12.70
CA GLU A 58 7.35 24.02 -12.91
C GLU A 58 6.24 25.06 -12.80
N GLU A 59 4.98 24.67 -13.06
CA GLU A 59 3.83 25.56 -12.95
C GLU A 59 3.58 26.01 -11.51
N VAL A 60 4.00 25.24 -10.51
CA VAL A 60 3.84 25.58 -9.09
C VAL A 60 4.46 26.95 -8.77
N ASN A 61 5.59 27.27 -9.38
CA ASN A 61 6.26 28.56 -9.16
C ASN A 61 5.51 29.75 -9.78
N GLN A 62 4.58 29.48 -10.71
CA GLN A 62 3.81 30.50 -11.42
C GLN A 62 2.35 30.57 -10.94
N LEU A 63 1.91 29.63 -10.09
CA LEU A 63 0.52 29.56 -9.62
C LEU A 63 0.05 30.87 -9.01
N ALA A 64 0.86 31.49 -8.14
CA ALA A 64 0.47 32.70 -7.43
C ALA A 64 0.14 33.89 -8.37
N GLU A 65 0.77 33.96 -9.55
CA GLU A 65 0.52 35.03 -10.53
C GLU A 65 -0.70 34.75 -11.42
N ARG A 66 -1.13 33.49 -11.50
CA ARG A 66 -2.25 33.05 -12.32
C ARG A 66 -3.59 33.20 -11.60
N LEU A 67 -3.57 33.28 -10.27
CA LEU A 67 -4.76 33.37 -9.43
C LEU A 67 -5.38 34.76 -9.53
N ASP A 68 -6.71 34.81 -9.50
CA ASP A 68 -7.44 36.07 -9.51
C ASP A 68 -7.16 36.86 -8.21
N SER A 69 -6.93 38.16 -8.36
CA SER A 69 -6.90 39.12 -7.26
C SER A 69 -8.13 39.04 -6.33
N ALA A 70 -9.29 38.63 -6.85
CA ALA A 70 -10.50 38.41 -6.05
C ALA A 70 -10.36 37.25 -5.05
N SER A 71 -9.51 36.26 -5.34
CA SER A 71 -9.16 35.16 -4.44
C SER A 71 -8.07 35.54 -3.44
N GLY A 72 -7.60 36.79 -3.46
CA GLY A 72 -6.61 37.35 -2.55
C GLY A 72 -5.30 37.77 -3.24
N PRO A 73 -4.45 38.54 -2.54
CA PRO A 73 -3.25 39.12 -3.15
C PRO A 73 -2.20 38.06 -3.50
N ALA A 74 -1.51 38.24 -4.63
CA ALA A 74 -0.47 37.30 -5.10
C ALA A 74 0.62 37.02 -4.04
N GLU A 75 0.98 38.01 -3.21
CA GLU A 75 1.97 37.84 -2.13
C GLU A 75 1.55 36.79 -1.08
N MET A 76 0.26 36.76 -0.74
CA MET A 76 -0.29 35.75 0.17
C MET A 76 -0.19 34.36 -0.46
N TRP A 77 -0.56 34.21 -1.73
CA TRP A 77 -0.44 32.93 -2.45
C TRP A 77 1.02 32.49 -2.59
N ARG A 78 1.95 33.40 -2.89
CA ARG A 78 3.40 33.10 -2.89
C ARG A 78 3.85 32.61 -1.52
N PHE A 79 3.40 33.23 -0.44
CA PHE A 79 3.71 32.78 0.92
C PHE A 79 3.14 31.37 1.18
N LEU A 80 1.87 31.12 0.83
CA LEU A 80 1.23 29.82 1.01
C LEU A 80 1.98 28.70 0.26
N PHE A 81 2.29 28.89 -1.02
CA PHE A 81 2.97 27.86 -1.82
C PHE A 81 4.45 27.67 -1.45
N SER A 82 5.14 28.73 -1.02
CA SER A 82 6.57 28.63 -0.69
C SER A 82 6.87 28.26 0.76
N GLN A 83 5.90 28.41 1.67
CA GLN A 83 6.07 28.14 3.11
C GLN A 83 5.03 27.15 3.64
N ALA A 84 3.76 27.53 3.68
CA ALA A 84 2.74 26.80 4.44
C ALA A 84 2.36 25.44 3.82
N LEU A 85 2.29 25.37 2.49
CA LEU A 85 1.89 24.19 1.73
C LEU A 85 3.10 23.46 1.13
N ARG A 86 4.32 23.96 1.32
CA ARG A 86 5.52 23.37 0.72
C ARG A 86 5.85 22.04 1.40
N SER A 87 6.02 20.98 0.62
CA SER A 87 6.56 19.72 1.15
C SER A 87 8.04 19.91 1.56
N PRO A 88 8.51 19.29 2.66
CA PRO A 88 9.89 19.45 3.13
C PRO A 88 10.95 19.02 2.11
N VAL A 89 12.06 19.77 2.03
CA VAL A 89 13.17 19.46 1.12
C VAL A 89 13.88 18.18 1.54
N ARG A 90 14.10 17.27 0.59
CA ARG A 90 14.63 15.94 0.89
C ARG A 90 16.16 15.94 1.07
N PRO A 91 16.71 15.00 1.86
CA PRO A 91 18.14 14.73 1.83
C PRO A 91 18.57 14.29 0.42
N GLY A 92 19.62 14.92 -0.12
CA GLY A 92 20.09 14.71 -1.50
C GLY A 92 19.50 15.67 -2.53
N GLU A 93 18.40 16.37 -2.21
CA GLU A 93 17.83 17.42 -3.05
C GLU A 93 18.56 18.75 -2.84
N SER A 94 18.68 19.58 -3.87
CA SER A 94 19.32 20.89 -3.73
C SER A 94 18.45 21.82 -2.90
N SER A 95 18.99 22.34 -1.78
CA SER A 95 18.31 23.38 -1.00
C SER A 95 18.20 24.71 -1.76
N ALA A 96 19.06 24.94 -2.76
CA ALA A 96 19.04 26.15 -3.58
C ALA A 96 18.01 26.09 -4.72
N ARG A 97 17.59 24.88 -5.13
CA ARG A 97 16.57 24.64 -6.15
C ARG A 97 15.78 23.38 -5.79
N PRO A 98 14.92 23.45 -4.76
CA PRO A 98 14.06 22.33 -4.41
C PRO A 98 13.04 22.10 -5.53
N LEU A 99 12.60 20.86 -5.69
CA LEU A 99 11.43 20.53 -6.47
C LEU A 99 10.23 21.22 -5.81
N PRO A 100 9.40 21.94 -6.57
CA PRO A 100 8.28 22.69 -6.04
C PRO A 100 7.11 21.73 -5.74
N GLN A 101 7.28 20.94 -4.68
CA GLN A 101 6.28 19.99 -4.18
C GLN A 101 5.39 20.68 -3.16
N LEU A 102 4.09 20.48 -3.30
CA LEU A 102 3.07 20.95 -2.39
C LEU A 102 2.39 19.77 -1.70
N VAL A 103 2.02 19.97 -0.45
CA VAL A 103 1.12 19.08 0.28
C VAL A 103 -0.24 19.12 -0.42
N PRO A 104 -0.79 17.99 -0.87
CA PRO A 104 -2.04 17.96 -1.61
C PRO A 104 -3.24 18.01 -0.64
N LEU A 105 -3.47 19.17 -0.02
CA LEU A 105 -4.58 19.34 0.93
C LEU A 105 -5.95 19.30 0.26
N VAL A 106 -6.03 19.79 -0.98
CA VAL A 106 -7.27 19.89 -1.75
C VAL A 106 -7.08 19.26 -3.13
N PRO A 107 -8.14 18.74 -3.78
CA PRO A 107 -8.06 18.08 -5.08
C PRO A 107 -7.33 18.90 -6.14
N SER A 108 -7.60 20.22 -6.21
CA SER A 108 -7.02 21.07 -7.25
C SER A 108 -5.49 21.16 -7.20
N LEU A 109 -4.89 20.99 -6.02
CA LEU A 109 -3.43 20.92 -5.89
C LEU A 109 -2.83 19.64 -6.50
N GLY A 110 -3.61 18.56 -6.59
CA GLY A 110 -3.21 17.30 -7.23
C GLY A 110 -2.96 17.43 -8.73
N ASN A 111 -3.45 18.49 -9.37
CA ASN A 111 -3.18 18.79 -10.78
C ASN A 111 -1.75 19.33 -11.01
N PHE A 112 -1.17 19.98 -10.01
CA PHE A 112 0.11 20.69 -10.14
C PHE A 112 1.25 20.01 -9.38
N SER A 113 0.96 19.15 -8.41
CA SER A 113 1.96 18.58 -7.52
C SER A 113 1.68 17.14 -7.08
N GLY A 114 2.50 16.63 -6.15
CA GLY A 114 2.35 15.27 -5.60
C GLY A 114 2.74 14.18 -6.59
N VAL A 115 3.83 14.39 -7.34
CA VAL A 115 4.37 13.45 -8.34
C VAL A 115 5.86 13.24 -8.18
N LEU A 116 6.36 12.07 -8.60
CA LEU A 116 7.78 11.72 -8.48
C LEU A 116 8.38 11.10 -9.73
N GLY A 117 9.67 11.34 -9.93
CA GLY A 117 10.40 10.88 -11.09
C GLY A 117 10.26 11.81 -12.30
N ARG A 118 10.84 11.37 -13.43
CA ARG A 118 10.80 12.11 -14.69
C ARG A 118 9.41 11.98 -15.31
N PRO A 119 8.84 13.04 -15.95
CA PRO A 119 7.48 13.03 -16.47
C PRO A 119 7.08 11.75 -17.24
N ARG A 120 7.92 11.27 -18.16
CA ARG A 120 7.62 10.07 -18.98
C ARG A 120 7.68 8.73 -18.23
N SER A 121 8.23 8.70 -17.02
CA SER A 121 8.45 7.48 -16.23
C SER A 121 7.81 7.58 -14.85
N ARG A 122 6.82 8.45 -14.69
CA ARG A 122 6.10 8.56 -13.42
C ARG A 122 5.07 7.45 -13.35
N TRP A 123 5.10 6.69 -12.27
CA TRP A 123 4.12 5.68 -11.99
C TRP A 123 2.98 6.28 -11.14
N ASN A 124 1.80 5.64 -11.20
CA ASN A 124 0.58 6.10 -10.54
C ASN A 124 0.29 5.23 -9.30
N PRO A 125 0.67 5.66 -8.08
CA PRO A 125 0.35 4.93 -6.86
C PRO A 125 -1.14 4.91 -6.51
N GLY A 126 -1.94 5.86 -6.99
CA GLY A 126 -3.38 5.87 -6.80
C GLY A 126 -4.01 4.60 -7.34
N ARG A 127 -3.52 4.06 -8.47
CA ARG A 127 -3.98 2.76 -9.01
C ARG A 127 -3.71 1.60 -8.06
N LEU A 128 -2.60 1.62 -7.31
CA LEU A 128 -2.34 0.61 -6.29
C LEU A 128 -3.33 0.74 -5.12
N ALA A 129 -3.71 1.97 -4.75
CA ALA A 129 -4.74 2.19 -3.75
C ALA A 129 -6.09 1.60 -4.16
N ILE A 130 -6.51 1.85 -5.40
CA ILE A 130 -7.74 1.30 -5.96
C ILE A 130 -7.69 -0.22 -6.04
N TYR A 131 -6.56 -0.77 -6.49
CA TYR A 131 -6.37 -2.22 -6.56
C TYR A 131 -6.43 -2.88 -5.18
N ALA A 132 -5.77 -2.30 -4.17
CA ALA A 132 -5.82 -2.81 -2.80
C ALA A 132 -7.23 -2.72 -2.20
N LEU A 133 -7.98 -1.65 -2.47
CA LEU A 133 -9.39 -1.55 -2.07
C LEU A 133 -10.22 -2.66 -2.69
N ALA A 134 -10.07 -2.88 -4.00
CA ALA A 134 -10.77 -3.95 -4.69
C ALA A 134 -10.46 -5.35 -4.13
N CYS A 135 -9.19 -5.60 -3.74
CA CYS A 135 -8.81 -6.83 -3.05
C CYS A 135 -9.51 -6.99 -1.70
N GLY A 136 -9.66 -5.89 -0.96
CA GLY A 136 -10.28 -5.87 0.37
C GLY A 136 -11.80 -5.94 0.38
N THR A 137 -12.46 -5.55 -0.72
CA THR A 137 -13.93 -5.46 -0.78
C THR A 137 -14.61 -6.39 -1.77
N GLY A 138 -13.91 -6.83 -2.82
CA GLY A 138 -14.55 -7.56 -3.92
C GLY A 138 -15.46 -6.69 -4.80
N PRO A 139 -16.08 -7.28 -5.83
CA PRO A 139 -16.77 -6.57 -6.92
C PRO A 139 -18.02 -5.79 -6.49
N ASP A 140 -18.78 -6.31 -5.53
CA ASP A 140 -20.07 -5.72 -5.15
C ASP A 140 -19.89 -4.47 -4.26
N GLU A 141 -18.92 -4.49 -3.35
CA GLU A 141 -18.69 -3.40 -2.40
C GLU A 141 -17.66 -2.38 -2.88
N PHE A 142 -16.80 -2.75 -3.83
CA PHE A 142 -15.75 -1.86 -4.33
C PHE A 142 -16.28 -0.54 -4.89
N PRO A 143 -17.31 -0.51 -5.76
CA PRO A 143 -17.86 0.74 -6.26
C PRO A 143 -18.33 1.68 -5.15
N LEU A 144 -18.93 1.12 -4.09
CA LEU A 144 -19.48 1.90 -2.96
C LEU A 144 -18.36 2.53 -2.13
N ILE A 145 -17.32 1.78 -1.78
CA ILE A 145 -16.20 2.33 -1.01
C ILE A 145 -15.33 3.27 -1.85
N ALA A 146 -15.15 2.96 -3.14
CA ALA A 146 -14.45 3.84 -4.06
C ALA A 146 -15.21 5.17 -4.16
N LYS A 147 -16.55 5.11 -4.30
CA LYS A 147 -17.45 6.27 -4.29
C LYS A 147 -17.31 7.08 -2.99
N ALA A 148 -17.41 6.41 -1.84
CA ALA A 148 -17.27 7.07 -0.56
C ALA A 148 -15.91 7.77 -0.39
N LEU A 149 -14.83 7.12 -0.84
CA LEU A 149 -13.47 7.69 -0.73
C LEU A 149 -13.35 8.99 -1.52
N ALA A 150 -13.77 9.04 -2.78
CA ALA A 150 -13.61 10.30 -3.50
C ALA A 150 -14.61 11.38 -3.11
N ASN A 151 -15.85 11.05 -2.71
CA ASN A 151 -16.72 12.06 -2.09
C ASN A 151 -16.04 12.67 -0.86
N ALA A 152 -15.35 11.87 -0.04
CA ALA A 152 -14.57 12.39 1.07
C ALA A 152 -13.32 13.18 0.62
N LEU A 153 -12.67 12.80 -0.49
CA LEU A 153 -11.56 13.55 -1.06
C LEU A 153 -12.00 14.90 -1.64
N ASP A 154 -13.26 15.11 -2.02
CA ASP A 154 -13.69 16.43 -2.45
C ASP A 154 -13.67 17.44 -1.29
N VAL A 155 -13.73 18.73 -1.61
CA VAL A 155 -13.89 19.82 -0.64
C VAL A 155 -15.31 20.35 -0.77
N VAL A 156 -16.11 20.19 0.29
CA VAL A 156 -17.52 20.59 0.32
C VAL A 156 -17.67 21.78 1.26
N GLU A 157 -18.35 22.85 0.80
CA GLU A 157 -18.47 24.10 1.56
C GLU A 157 -19.15 23.94 2.94
N GLU A 158 -20.00 22.93 3.09
CA GLU A 158 -20.74 22.67 4.34
C GLU A 158 -19.96 21.79 5.34
N ASP A 159 -19.00 20.97 4.86
CA ASP A 159 -18.38 19.90 5.66
C ASP A 159 -16.88 20.10 5.91
N ASP A 160 -16.17 20.88 5.09
CA ASP A 160 -14.73 21.12 5.21
C ASP A 160 -14.44 22.46 5.90
N ASP A 161 -13.23 22.60 6.47
CA ASP A 161 -12.84 23.85 7.12
C ASP A 161 -12.60 25.00 6.11
N GLU A 162 -12.76 26.23 6.62
CA GLU A 162 -12.63 27.48 5.84
C GLU A 162 -11.32 27.59 5.05
N PHE A 163 -10.21 27.03 5.57
CA PHE A 163 -8.93 27.10 4.86
C PHE A 163 -8.92 26.17 3.64
N ALA A 164 -9.48 24.96 3.75
CA ALA A 164 -9.62 24.06 2.62
C ALA A 164 -10.55 24.64 1.54
N ILE A 165 -11.69 25.21 1.94
CA ILE A 165 -12.64 25.87 1.03
C ILE A 165 -11.96 27.03 0.30
N PHE A 166 -11.24 27.88 1.05
CA PHE A 166 -10.48 28.99 0.50
C PHE A 166 -9.46 28.52 -0.55
N LEU A 167 -8.67 27.49 -0.24
CA LEU A 167 -7.68 26.95 -1.16
C LEU A 167 -8.33 26.39 -2.44
N GLU A 168 -9.38 25.59 -2.29
CA GLU A 168 -10.05 24.95 -3.42
C GLU A 168 -10.74 25.98 -4.32
N ARG A 169 -11.48 26.94 -3.74
CA ARG A 169 -12.13 28.03 -4.48
C ARG A 169 -11.13 28.92 -5.20
N GLY A 170 -9.96 29.16 -4.62
CA GLY A 170 -8.91 29.95 -5.26
C GLY A 170 -8.29 29.24 -6.47
N ILE A 171 -7.98 27.95 -6.34
CA ILE A 171 -7.17 27.22 -7.32
C ILE A 171 -8.02 26.56 -8.41
N SER A 172 -9.22 26.07 -8.08
CA SER A 172 -10.08 25.33 -9.02
C SER A 172 -10.39 26.09 -10.33
N PRO A 173 -10.56 27.43 -10.38
CA PRO A 173 -10.79 28.15 -11.63
C PRO A 173 -9.64 28.00 -12.65
N LEU A 174 -8.42 27.73 -12.18
CA LEU A 174 -7.26 27.52 -13.06
C LEU A 174 -7.33 26.20 -13.84
N LEU A 175 -8.16 25.27 -13.40
CA LEU A 175 -8.34 23.96 -14.04
C LEU A 175 -9.27 24.02 -15.25
N GLY A 176 -9.91 25.17 -15.51
CA GLY A 176 -10.97 25.29 -16.51
C GLY A 176 -12.26 24.66 -16.01
N ASP A 177 -13.07 24.12 -16.92
CA ASP A 177 -14.26 23.31 -16.61
C ASP A 177 -13.76 21.90 -16.30
N PRO A 178 -13.46 21.55 -15.03
CA PRO A 178 -12.96 20.24 -14.74
C PRO A 178 -14.15 19.31 -14.94
N LYS A 179 -13.99 18.23 -15.69
CA LYS A 179 -14.91 17.09 -15.60
C LYS A 179 -14.72 16.44 -14.23
N ARG A 180 -15.01 17.17 -13.14
CA ARG A 180 -15.33 16.52 -11.88
C ARG A 180 -16.55 15.68 -12.20
N PRO A 181 -16.50 14.37 -11.96
CA PRO A 181 -17.69 13.59 -12.15
C PRO A 181 -18.80 14.19 -11.30
N VAL A 182 -19.88 14.64 -11.95
CA VAL A 182 -21.12 14.97 -11.24
C VAL A 182 -21.57 13.69 -10.54
N ASP A 183 -22.12 13.79 -9.34
CA ASP A 183 -22.36 12.67 -8.41
C ASP A 183 -23.00 11.41 -9.05
N ASP A 184 -23.80 11.57 -10.11
CA ASP A 184 -24.47 10.48 -10.83
C ASP A 184 -23.63 9.82 -11.94
N ASP A 185 -22.56 10.48 -12.41
CA ASP A 185 -21.74 10.09 -13.57
C ASP A 185 -20.30 9.72 -13.20
N TRP A 186 -20.01 9.44 -11.93
CA TRP A 186 -18.65 9.07 -11.54
C TRP A 186 -18.21 7.74 -12.18
N PRO A 187 -17.17 7.76 -13.06
CA PRO A 187 -16.58 6.53 -13.55
C PRO A 187 -15.89 5.80 -12.40
N VAL A 188 -16.53 4.74 -11.92
CA VAL A 188 -15.86 3.73 -11.09
C VAL A 188 -14.62 3.26 -11.86
N PRO A 189 -13.41 3.29 -11.26
CA PRO A 189 -12.22 2.83 -11.95
C PRO A 189 -12.40 1.42 -12.50
N GLU A 190 -12.21 1.24 -13.81
CA GLU A 190 -12.32 -0.08 -14.43
C GLU A 190 -11.22 -1.01 -13.93
N LEU A 191 -11.62 -2.18 -13.44
CA LEU A 191 -10.73 -3.23 -12.97
C LEU A 191 -11.01 -4.54 -13.70
N THR A 192 -9.94 -5.24 -14.05
CA THR A 192 -10.03 -6.61 -14.53
C THR A 192 -10.08 -7.55 -13.33
N TRP A 193 -11.30 -7.89 -12.89
CA TRP A 193 -11.56 -8.68 -11.68
C TRP A 193 -10.93 -10.08 -11.68
N SER A 194 -10.58 -10.64 -12.84
CA SER A 194 -9.83 -11.90 -12.90
C SER A 194 -8.48 -11.85 -12.18
N HIS A 195 -7.91 -10.66 -11.99
CA HIS A 195 -6.57 -10.48 -11.39
C HIS A 195 -6.64 -9.97 -9.95
N VAL A 196 -7.82 -9.75 -9.39
CA VAL A 196 -8.00 -9.16 -8.06
C VAL A 196 -8.20 -10.28 -7.04
N PRO A 197 -7.25 -10.52 -6.12
CA PRO A 197 -7.45 -11.50 -5.05
C PRO A 197 -8.41 -10.95 -4.01
N TYR A 198 -9.64 -11.44 -3.98
CA TYR A 198 -10.64 -11.14 -2.94
C TYR A 198 -11.25 -12.41 -2.37
N ARG A 199 -11.84 -12.29 -1.16
CA ARG A 199 -12.62 -13.35 -0.51
C ARG A 199 -14.12 -13.08 -0.62
N MET A 200 -14.87 -14.16 -0.83
CA MET A 200 -16.33 -14.11 -0.90
C MET A 200 -16.93 -13.81 0.48
N GLU A 201 -16.51 -14.55 1.51
CA GLU A 201 -16.99 -14.39 2.88
C GLU A 201 -15.99 -13.61 3.74
N ARG A 202 -16.47 -12.54 4.38
CA ARG A 202 -15.64 -11.57 5.11
C ARG A 202 -16.27 -11.26 6.47
N LEU A 203 -16.16 -12.21 7.40
CA LEU A 203 -16.58 -12.01 8.80
C LEU A 203 -15.56 -11.14 9.57
N ASP A 204 -14.27 -11.48 9.44
CA ASP A 204 -13.14 -10.76 10.02
C ASP A 204 -12.08 -10.48 8.94
N PRO A 205 -11.30 -9.38 9.06
CA PRO A 205 -10.22 -9.09 8.14
C PRO A 205 -9.10 -10.13 8.30
N LEU A 206 -8.90 -10.94 7.26
CA LEU A 206 -7.81 -11.90 7.19
C LEU A 206 -6.71 -11.45 6.23
N SER A 207 -6.81 -10.29 5.58
CA SER A 207 -5.72 -9.72 4.77
C SER A 207 -5.52 -8.23 5.09
N PRO A 208 -4.32 -7.67 4.82
CA PRO A 208 -4.09 -6.24 4.99
C PRO A 208 -4.99 -5.36 4.11
N ALA A 209 -5.43 -5.86 2.95
CA ALA A 209 -6.37 -5.17 2.09
C ALA A 209 -7.78 -5.12 2.70
N GLU A 210 -8.25 -6.21 3.31
CA GLU A 210 -9.52 -6.25 4.04
C GLU A 210 -9.48 -5.31 5.25
N ALA A 211 -8.38 -5.32 6.02
CA ALA A 211 -8.16 -4.41 7.14
C ALA A 211 -8.15 -2.95 6.69
N PHE A 212 -7.44 -2.65 5.60
CA PHE A 212 -7.41 -1.33 4.96
C PHE A 212 -8.79 -0.85 4.53
N ALA A 213 -9.57 -1.67 3.85
CA ALA A 213 -10.92 -1.29 3.43
C ALA A 213 -11.84 -1.05 4.63
N GLN A 214 -11.76 -1.89 5.66
CA GLN A 214 -12.54 -1.70 6.89
C GLN A 214 -12.16 -0.40 7.61
N ASP A 215 -10.86 -0.15 7.81
CA ASP A 215 -10.38 1.05 8.50
C ASP A 215 -10.64 2.32 7.71
N LEU A 216 -10.59 2.23 6.38
CA LEU A 216 -10.92 3.36 5.52
C LEU A 216 -12.37 3.77 5.76
N ARG A 217 -13.33 2.84 5.78
CA ARG A 217 -14.75 3.17 6.01
C ARG A 217 -14.97 3.93 7.31
N GLU A 218 -14.31 3.53 8.38
CA GLU A 218 -14.44 4.24 9.66
C GLU A 218 -13.75 5.60 9.62
N LEU A 219 -12.60 5.70 8.95
CA LEU A 219 -11.89 6.97 8.78
C LEU A 219 -12.65 7.98 7.92
N LEU A 220 -13.36 7.53 6.87
CA LEU A 220 -14.18 8.42 6.03
C LEU A 220 -15.27 9.12 6.86
N LYS A 221 -15.87 8.41 7.83
CA LYS A 221 -16.89 8.97 8.74
C LYS A 221 -16.34 10.06 9.67
N LEU A 222 -15.02 10.10 9.87
CA LEU A 222 -14.36 11.05 10.76
C LEU A 222 -14.12 12.41 10.09
N LYS A 223 -14.23 12.50 8.76
CA LYS A 223 -13.94 13.73 8.00
C LYS A 223 -14.62 14.99 8.58
N PRO A 224 -15.93 14.99 8.88
CA PRO A 224 -16.63 16.20 9.34
C PRO A 224 -16.18 16.70 10.72
N SER A 225 -15.46 15.88 11.48
CA SER A 225 -15.01 16.22 12.85
C SER A 225 -13.58 16.74 12.91
N LEU A 226 -12.90 16.85 11.77
CA LEU A 226 -11.49 17.18 11.69
C LEU A 226 -11.24 18.33 10.72
N THR A 227 -10.16 19.07 10.96
CA THR A 227 -9.62 19.92 9.89
C THR A 227 -9.13 19.05 8.75
N ARG A 228 -9.16 19.60 7.54
CA ARG A 228 -8.68 18.97 6.32
C ARG A 228 -7.27 18.43 6.46
N ARG A 229 -6.39 19.20 7.09
CA ARG A 229 -5.00 18.80 7.33
C ARG A 229 -4.90 17.54 8.19
N GLN A 230 -5.67 17.48 9.29
CA GLN A 230 -5.70 16.34 10.19
C GLN A 230 -6.26 15.10 9.48
N TRP A 231 -7.39 15.26 8.78
CA TRP A 231 -8.01 14.16 8.05
C TRP A 231 -7.11 13.62 6.93
N CYS A 232 -6.52 14.49 6.11
CA CYS A 232 -5.56 14.08 5.09
C CYS A 232 -4.35 13.36 5.68
N ALA A 233 -3.84 13.79 6.84
CA ALA A 233 -2.72 13.11 7.50
C ALA A 233 -3.09 11.69 7.97
N LEU A 234 -4.30 11.50 8.51
CA LEU A 234 -4.80 10.17 8.87
C LEU A 234 -4.98 9.28 7.64
N LEU A 235 -5.60 9.81 6.58
CA LEU A 235 -5.81 9.09 5.32
C LEU A 235 -4.47 8.67 4.71
N GLU A 236 -3.51 9.59 4.67
CA GLU A 236 -2.16 9.33 4.19
C GLU A 236 -1.48 8.22 5.00
N SER A 237 -1.60 8.26 6.33
CA SER A 237 -1.03 7.24 7.23
C SER A 237 -1.63 5.86 6.94
N LEU A 238 -2.95 5.80 6.76
CA LEU A 238 -3.67 4.58 6.45
C LEU A 238 -3.32 4.03 5.05
N LEU A 239 -3.19 4.90 4.05
CA LEU A 239 -2.70 4.54 2.71
C LEU A 239 -1.29 3.96 2.78
N ARG A 240 -0.36 4.64 3.48
CA ARG A 240 1.02 4.14 3.64
C ARG A 240 1.04 2.74 4.26
N LEU A 241 0.29 2.55 5.34
CA LEU A 241 0.21 1.27 6.05
C LEU A 241 -0.43 0.18 5.17
N GLY A 242 -1.65 0.42 4.70
CA GLY A 242 -2.45 -0.56 3.97
C GLY A 242 -1.80 -1.02 2.67
N LEU A 243 -1.28 -0.08 1.87
CA LEU A 243 -0.68 -0.42 0.58
C LEU A 243 0.65 -1.17 0.75
N SER A 244 1.50 -0.74 1.67
CA SER A 244 2.80 -1.39 1.88
C SER A 244 2.65 -2.80 2.45
N THR A 245 1.72 -2.98 3.40
CA THR A 245 1.47 -4.30 4.00
C THR A 245 0.71 -5.23 3.08
N HIS A 246 -0.19 -4.72 2.22
CA HIS A 246 -0.77 -5.50 1.13
C HIS A 246 0.31 -5.98 0.15
N VAL A 247 1.26 -5.13 -0.22
CA VAL A 247 2.38 -5.53 -1.08
C VAL A 247 3.26 -6.61 -0.42
N LEU A 248 3.55 -6.50 0.88
CA LEU A 248 4.24 -7.56 1.63
C LEU A 248 3.45 -8.87 1.65
N TRP A 249 2.13 -8.78 1.80
CA TRP A 249 1.24 -9.93 1.73
C TRP A 249 1.30 -10.62 0.36
N VAL A 250 1.28 -9.88 -0.76
CA VAL A 250 1.42 -10.47 -2.10
C VAL A 250 2.81 -11.09 -2.31
N CYS A 251 3.87 -10.51 -1.74
CA CYS A 251 5.21 -11.09 -1.76
C CYS A 251 5.25 -12.47 -1.09
N ARG A 252 4.59 -12.59 0.06
CA ARG A 252 4.46 -13.84 0.80
C ARG A 252 3.58 -14.85 0.07
N LEU A 253 2.45 -14.41 -0.49
CA LEU A 253 1.55 -15.23 -1.31
C LEU A 253 2.32 -15.95 -2.42
N ASN A 254 3.17 -15.23 -3.15
CA ASN A 254 4.04 -15.83 -4.18
C ASN A 254 5.01 -16.85 -3.60
N SER A 255 5.66 -16.52 -2.49
CA SER A 255 6.63 -17.41 -1.84
C SER A 255 5.98 -18.72 -1.36
N GLU A 256 4.77 -18.65 -0.82
CA GLU A 256 4.00 -19.82 -0.40
C GLU A 256 3.48 -20.64 -1.59
N ALA A 257 2.96 -19.98 -2.62
CA ALA A 257 2.54 -20.65 -3.86
C ALA A 257 3.70 -21.41 -4.51
N TRP A 258 4.88 -20.80 -4.54
CA TRP A 258 6.10 -21.43 -5.04
C TRP A 258 6.52 -22.63 -4.19
N ARG A 259 6.47 -22.52 -2.86
CA ARG A 259 6.76 -23.64 -1.95
C ARG A 259 5.82 -24.82 -2.20
N TYR A 260 4.51 -24.56 -2.30
CA TYR A 260 3.54 -25.62 -2.61
C TYR A 260 3.77 -26.26 -3.98
N ALA A 261 4.08 -25.46 -5.01
CA ALA A 261 4.42 -26.00 -6.32
C ALA A 261 5.64 -26.95 -6.24
N LEU A 262 6.68 -26.59 -5.48
CA LEU A 262 7.85 -27.45 -5.27
C LEU A 262 7.57 -28.71 -4.45
N GLU A 263 6.60 -28.67 -3.54
CA GLU A 263 6.16 -29.86 -2.79
C GLU A 263 5.40 -30.83 -3.70
N VAL A 264 4.46 -30.33 -4.50
CA VAL A 264 3.71 -31.12 -5.48
C VAL A 264 4.62 -31.73 -6.54
N LEU A 265 5.56 -30.95 -7.10
CA LEU A 265 6.56 -31.48 -8.04
C LEU A 265 7.52 -32.51 -7.39
N GLY A 266 7.60 -32.51 -6.06
CA GLY A 266 8.33 -33.51 -5.27
C GLY A 266 7.51 -34.76 -4.93
N GLY A 267 6.27 -34.86 -5.42
CA GLY A 267 5.37 -35.99 -5.19
C GLY A 267 4.50 -35.88 -3.94
N SER A 268 4.42 -34.70 -3.31
CA SER A 268 3.43 -34.47 -2.24
C SER A 268 2.06 -34.25 -2.85
N ASP A 269 1.00 -34.65 -2.14
CA ASP A 269 -0.36 -34.33 -2.55
C ASP A 269 -0.60 -32.81 -2.52
N PRO A 270 -1.38 -32.26 -3.48
CA PRO A 270 -1.81 -30.87 -3.43
C PRO A 270 -2.56 -30.55 -2.12
N PRO A 271 -2.31 -29.38 -1.49
CA PRO A 271 -3.11 -28.94 -0.35
C PRO A 271 -4.56 -28.68 -0.77
N SER A 272 -5.50 -28.82 0.17
CA SER A 272 -6.90 -28.50 -0.12
C SER A 272 -7.14 -27.00 -0.29
N GLU A 273 -8.26 -26.62 -0.92
CA GLU A 273 -8.67 -25.21 -1.06
C GLU A 273 -8.73 -24.49 0.30
N ASP A 274 -9.26 -25.13 1.34
CA ASP A 274 -9.34 -24.58 2.70
C ASP A 274 -7.96 -24.38 3.35
N GLU A 275 -7.02 -25.30 3.10
CA GLU A 275 -5.65 -25.18 3.59
C GLU A 275 -4.93 -24.03 2.90
N VAL A 276 -5.12 -23.91 1.59
CA VAL A 276 -4.62 -22.80 0.79
C VAL A 276 -5.20 -21.49 1.29
N GLU A 277 -6.52 -21.37 1.46
CA GLU A 277 -7.17 -20.16 1.93
C GLU A 277 -6.65 -19.75 3.33
N ARG A 278 -6.63 -20.69 4.27
CA ARG A 278 -6.15 -20.43 5.64
C ARG A 278 -4.72 -19.90 5.63
N LYS A 279 -3.83 -20.54 4.86
CA LYS A 279 -2.41 -20.17 4.84
C LYS A 279 -2.16 -18.86 4.12
N LEU A 280 -2.84 -18.63 3.00
CA LEU A 280 -2.63 -17.46 2.18
C LEU A 280 -3.23 -16.19 2.80
N TRP A 281 -4.40 -16.27 3.43
CA TRP A 281 -5.02 -15.11 4.05
C TRP A 281 -4.48 -14.91 5.47
N SER A 282 -4.68 -15.88 6.36
CA SER A 282 -4.34 -15.70 7.78
C SER A 282 -2.89 -16.06 8.17
N GLY A 283 -2.03 -16.37 7.21
CA GLY A 283 -0.66 -16.82 7.49
C GLY A 283 0.18 -15.81 8.28
N HIS A 284 -0.04 -14.50 8.10
CA HIS A 284 0.67 -13.47 8.88
C HIS A 284 0.18 -13.33 10.31
N LEU A 285 -1.06 -13.77 10.59
CA LEU A 285 -1.62 -13.79 11.94
C LEU A 285 -1.08 -14.97 12.75
N SER A 286 -0.91 -16.13 12.11
CA SER A 286 -0.64 -17.40 12.80
C SER A 286 0.81 -17.90 12.68
N GLN A 287 1.47 -17.68 11.55
CA GLN A 287 2.78 -18.30 11.25
C GLN A 287 3.94 -17.31 11.30
N GLY A 288 3.65 -16.00 11.40
CA GLY A 288 4.66 -14.97 11.60
C GLY A 288 4.27 -13.64 10.95
N ALA A 289 4.43 -12.55 11.69
CA ALA A 289 4.17 -11.20 11.21
C ALA A 289 5.14 -10.80 10.10
N PHE A 290 4.75 -9.81 9.29
CA PHE A 290 5.67 -9.16 8.37
C PHE A 290 6.68 -8.29 9.10
N LEU A 291 6.22 -7.55 10.09
CA LEU A 291 7.03 -6.56 10.80
C LEU A 291 6.87 -6.74 12.29
N ASP A 292 7.98 -6.62 13.01
CA ASP A 292 8.04 -6.74 14.46
C ASP A 292 8.43 -5.40 15.07
N GLY A 293 7.66 -4.97 16.09
CA GLY A 293 7.94 -3.78 16.89
C GLY A 293 9.41 -3.70 17.32
N GLY A 294 10.03 -2.53 17.12
CA GLY A 294 11.42 -2.27 17.48
C GLY A 294 12.49 -2.98 16.63
N GLN A 295 12.12 -3.89 15.71
CA GLN A 295 13.08 -4.65 14.90
C GLN A 295 13.50 -3.89 13.62
N ASN A 296 14.68 -4.24 13.10
CA ASN A 296 15.23 -3.66 11.87
C ASN A 296 14.44 -4.10 10.62
N SER A 297 13.78 -3.15 9.96
CA SER A 297 12.94 -3.41 8.79
C SER A 297 13.73 -3.69 7.50
N ASP A 298 14.93 -3.14 7.33
CA ASP A 298 15.63 -3.16 6.04
C ASP A 298 16.07 -4.56 5.65
N SER A 299 16.59 -5.31 6.63
CA SER A 299 16.99 -6.71 6.44
C SER A 299 15.80 -7.59 6.08
N TYR A 300 14.64 -7.32 6.68
CA TYR A 300 13.40 -8.02 6.41
C TYR A 300 12.88 -7.73 5.00
N PHE A 301 12.78 -6.45 4.61
CA PHE A 301 12.33 -6.07 3.28
C PHE A 301 13.20 -6.68 2.18
N LYS A 302 14.53 -6.65 2.32
CA LYS A 302 15.42 -7.30 1.35
C LYS A 302 15.12 -8.78 1.20
N ARG A 303 14.98 -9.50 2.32
CA ARG A 303 14.64 -10.93 2.30
C ARG A 303 13.30 -11.22 1.64
N GLN A 304 12.27 -10.43 1.93
CA GLN A 304 10.96 -10.60 1.31
C GLN A 304 10.97 -10.32 -0.19
N VAL A 305 11.66 -9.25 -0.61
CA VAL A 305 11.82 -8.90 -2.02
C VAL A 305 12.60 -9.97 -2.79
N GLU A 306 13.68 -10.49 -2.20
CA GLU A 306 14.47 -11.60 -2.76
C GLU A 306 13.65 -12.89 -2.88
N SER A 307 12.89 -13.24 -1.82
CA SER A 307 11.99 -14.39 -1.81
C SER A 307 10.90 -14.26 -2.86
N TYR A 308 10.27 -13.09 -2.96
CA TYR A 308 9.28 -12.77 -3.98
C TYR A 308 9.86 -12.88 -5.40
N ALA A 309 11.02 -12.26 -5.66
CA ALA A 309 11.66 -12.30 -6.96
C ALA A 309 11.98 -13.75 -7.37
N THR A 310 12.52 -14.54 -6.43
CA THR A 310 12.81 -15.97 -6.64
C THR A 310 11.54 -16.76 -6.95
N ALA A 311 10.49 -16.58 -6.16
CA ALA A 311 9.21 -17.26 -6.32
C ALA A 311 8.53 -16.90 -7.64
N ARG A 312 8.47 -15.60 -7.98
CA ARG A 312 7.95 -15.11 -9.26
C ARG A 312 8.67 -15.76 -10.43
N LEU A 313 10.01 -15.79 -10.40
CA LEU A 313 10.81 -16.41 -11.45
C LEU A 313 10.55 -17.92 -11.56
N GLY A 314 10.47 -18.62 -10.43
CA GLY A 314 10.17 -20.05 -10.37
C GLY A 314 8.78 -20.39 -10.93
N LEU A 315 7.77 -19.63 -10.54
CA LEU A 315 6.39 -19.79 -11.02
C LEU A 315 6.28 -19.53 -12.52
N ASN A 316 6.89 -18.45 -13.02
CA ASN A 316 6.91 -18.15 -14.46
C ASN A 316 7.65 -19.22 -15.27
N LEU A 317 8.80 -19.67 -14.78
CA LEU A 317 9.55 -20.77 -15.39
C LEU A 317 8.70 -22.04 -15.46
N LEU A 318 7.99 -22.38 -14.38
CA LEU A 318 7.12 -23.54 -14.32
C LEU A 318 5.99 -23.46 -15.34
N LEU A 319 5.30 -22.30 -15.42
CA LEU A 319 4.22 -22.09 -16.39
C LEU A 319 4.71 -22.22 -17.84
N HIS A 320 5.87 -21.63 -18.18
CA HIS A 320 6.46 -21.81 -19.52
C HIS A 320 6.89 -23.26 -19.78
N SER A 321 7.34 -23.98 -18.75
CA SER A 321 7.72 -25.39 -18.89
C SER A 321 6.50 -26.27 -19.15
N LEU A 322 5.36 -25.95 -18.55
CA LEU A 322 4.09 -26.60 -18.85
C LEU A 322 3.64 -26.33 -20.30
N GLU A 323 3.77 -25.09 -20.79
CA GLU A 323 3.49 -24.76 -22.19
C GLU A 323 4.37 -25.56 -23.15
N ASP A 324 5.70 -25.58 -22.93
CA ASP A 324 6.65 -26.32 -23.77
C ASP A 324 6.38 -27.84 -23.76
N ALA A 325 5.80 -28.37 -22.68
CA ALA A 325 5.41 -29.77 -22.54
C ALA A 325 4.00 -30.10 -23.08
N ASN A 326 3.32 -29.14 -23.74
CA ASN A 326 1.91 -29.26 -24.15
C ASN A 326 0.98 -29.65 -23.00
N ALA A 327 1.25 -29.10 -21.82
CA ALA A 327 0.53 -29.33 -20.57
C ALA A 327 0.14 -27.99 -19.91
N SER A 328 -0.11 -26.95 -20.72
CA SER A 328 -0.46 -25.61 -20.26
C SER A 328 -1.55 -25.65 -19.20
N TRP A 329 -1.33 -24.94 -18.10
CA TRP A 329 -2.39 -24.62 -17.16
C TRP A 329 -3.32 -23.64 -17.87
N ILE A 330 -4.46 -24.15 -18.35
CA ILE A 330 -5.65 -23.47 -18.94
C ILE A 330 -5.85 -23.68 -20.46
N SER A 331 -6.95 -24.36 -20.82
CA SER A 331 -7.58 -24.33 -22.17
C SER A 331 -8.84 -23.44 -22.24
N SER A 332 -9.33 -22.86 -21.13
CA SER A 332 -10.44 -21.90 -21.14
C SER A 332 -10.19 -20.74 -20.15
N VAL A 333 -9.63 -19.64 -20.67
CA VAL A 333 -9.47 -18.35 -19.98
C VAL A 333 -10.81 -17.74 -19.52
N GLN A 334 -11.94 -18.36 -19.88
CA GLN A 334 -13.29 -17.99 -19.43
C GLN A 334 -13.71 -18.67 -18.11
N ASP A 335 -13.16 -19.84 -17.75
CA ASP A 335 -13.68 -20.64 -16.62
C ASP A 335 -13.07 -20.24 -15.25
N ASN A 336 -11.92 -19.55 -15.24
CA ASN A 336 -11.26 -19.09 -14.01
C ASN A 336 -11.53 -17.62 -13.68
N GLN A 337 -12.31 -16.90 -14.50
CA GLN A 337 -12.63 -15.49 -14.24
C GLN A 337 -13.53 -15.39 -13.01
N GLY A 338 -13.10 -14.60 -12.02
CA GLY A 338 -13.86 -14.36 -10.80
C GLY A 338 -13.78 -15.49 -9.77
N LEU A 339 -12.99 -16.56 -10.00
CA LEU A 339 -12.75 -17.55 -8.96
C LEU A 339 -11.95 -16.93 -7.80
N PRO A 340 -12.27 -17.27 -6.54
CA PRO A 340 -11.46 -16.87 -5.39
C PRO A 340 -10.01 -17.32 -5.57
N ALA A 341 -9.09 -16.52 -5.05
CA ALA A 341 -7.66 -16.73 -5.28
C ALA A 341 -7.14 -18.07 -4.70
N ALA A 342 -7.71 -18.56 -3.59
CA ALA A 342 -7.40 -19.89 -3.05
C ALA A 342 -7.75 -21.01 -4.03
N LYS A 343 -8.92 -20.95 -4.65
CA LYS A 343 -9.37 -21.90 -5.67
C LYS A 343 -8.50 -21.88 -6.92
N GLN A 344 -8.10 -20.69 -7.38
CA GLN A 344 -7.16 -20.57 -8.50
C GLN A 344 -5.83 -21.29 -8.20
N LEU A 345 -5.27 -21.07 -7.00
CA LEU A 345 -4.01 -21.72 -6.63
C LEU A 345 -4.19 -23.24 -6.43
N SER A 346 -5.25 -23.69 -5.77
CA SER A 346 -5.55 -25.13 -5.62
C SER A 346 -5.62 -25.81 -6.98
N SER A 347 -6.34 -25.20 -7.93
CA SER A 347 -6.44 -25.70 -9.31
C SER A 347 -5.10 -25.78 -10.03
N LEU A 348 -4.20 -24.81 -9.83
CA LEU A 348 -2.83 -24.89 -10.35
C LEU A 348 -2.08 -26.08 -9.76
N LEU A 349 -2.16 -26.27 -8.45
CA LEU A 349 -1.44 -27.33 -7.74
C LEU A 349 -1.98 -28.72 -8.12
N ASP A 350 -3.30 -28.87 -8.25
CA ASP A 350 -3.94 -30.09 -8.77
C ASP A 350 -3.51 -30.39 -10.19
N HIS A 351 -3.49 -29.37 -11.06
CA HIS A 351 -3.03 -29.51 -12.43
C HIS A 351 -1.58 -29.97 -12.48
N LEU A 352 -0.70 -29.36 -11.67
CA LEU A 352 0.71 -29.74 -11.56
C LEU A 352 0.88 -31.20 -11.16
N SER A 353 0.12 -31.68 -10.18
CA SER A 353 0.15 -33.09 -9.76
C SER A 353 -0.21 -34.03 -10.91
N ASN A 354 -1.28 -33.71 -11.65
CA ASN A 354 -1.80 -34.51 -12.75
C ASN A 354 -0.88 -34.55 -13.98
N VAL A 355 -0.12 -33.48 -14.24
CA VAL A 355 0.74 -33.37 -15.43
C VAL A 355 2.22 -33.54 -15.16
N SER A 356 2.66 -33.53 -13.90
CA SER A 356 3.39 -34.67 -13.36
C SER A 356 4.44 -35.32 -14.26
N SER A 357 3.98 -36.43 -14.84
CA SER A 357 4.68 -37.36 -15.71
C SER A 357 5.06 -36.81 -17.09
N ARG A 358 4.52 -35.67 -17.50
CA ARG A 358 4.86 -34.99 -18.77
C ARG A 358 6.07 -34.07 -18.62
N LEU A 359 6.45 -33.74 -17.39
CA LEU A 359 7.68 -33.01 -17.08
C LEU A 359 8.87 -33.98 -17.02
N PRO A 360 10.13 -33.48 -16.97
CA PRO A 360 11.31 -34.33 -16.80
C PRO A 360 11.18 -35.29 -15.60
N SER A 361 11.85 -36.45 -15.63
CA SER A 361 11.68 -37.53 -14.64
C SER A 361 11.88 -37.14 -13.17
N ASP A 362 12.60 -36.05 -12.90
CA ASP A 362 12.64 -35.37 -11.61
C ASP A 362 12.30 -33.88 -11.84
N PRO A 363 11.00 -33.53 -11.87
CA PRO A 363 10.56 -32.17 -12.21
C PRO A 363 11.09 -31.14 -11.23
N LYS A 364 11.08 -31.45 -9.93
CA LYS A 364 11.52 -30.55 -8.87
C LYS A 364 13.00 -30.20 -9.03
N SER A 365 13.88 -31.19 -9.14
CA SER A 365 15.31 -30.93 -9.29
C SER A 365 15.63 -30.23 -10.61
N TRP A 366 14.90 -30.57 -11.68
CA TRP A 366 15.06 -29.89 -12.96
C TRP A 366 14.70 -28.40 -12.87
N VAL A 367 13.52 -28.05 -12.33
CA VAL A 367 13.09 -26.66 -12.22
C VAL A 367 14.03 -25.88 -11.31
N MET A 368 14.43 -26.45 -10.17
CA MET A 368 15.39 -25.81 -9.26
C MET A 368 16.75 -25.58 -9.90
N SER A 369 17.25 -26.52 -10.72
CA SER A 369 18.50 -26.35 -11.47
C SER A 369 18.41 -25.24 -12.51
N GLN A 370 17.30 -25.15 -13.25
CA GLN A 370 17.10 -24.08 -14.23
C GLN A 370 16.92 -22.72 -13.54
N LEU A 371 16.17 -22.66 -12.44
CA LEU A 371 16.01 -21.46 -11.64
C LEU A 371 17.37 -20.99 -11.09
N GLY A 372 18.18 -21.90 -10.55
CA GLY A 372 19.52 -21.58 -10.05
C GLY A 372 20.37 -20.84 -11.09
N LYS A 373 20.38 -21.31 -12.35
CA LYS A 373 21.09 -20.63 -13.45
C LYS A 373 20.55 -19.21 -13.69
N ILE A 374 19.23 -19.03 -13.68
CA ILE A 374 18.61 -17.71 -13.83
C ILE A 374 19.01 -16.78 -12.68
N LEU A 375 19.01 -17.29 -11.44
CA LEU A 375 19.36 -16.52 -10.26
C LEU A 375 20.83 -16.08 -10.29
N ASP A 376 21.74 -16.96 -10.70
CA ASP A 376 23.16 -16.64 -10.85
C ASP A 376 23.36 -15.53 -11.90
N ASP A 377 22.73 -15.67 -13.07
CA ASP A 377 22.80 -14.70 -14.17
C ASP A 377 22.16 -13.35 -13.83
N GLN A 378 21.17 -13.33 -12.92
CA GLN A 378 20.39 -12.13 -12.56
C GLN A 378 20.55 -11.70 -11.08
N SER A 379 21.62 -12.13 -10.42
CA SER A 379 21.85 -11.94 -8.97
C SER A 379 21.60 -10.51 -8.49
N SER A 380 22.10 -9.51 -9.22
CA SER A 380 21.92 -8.08 -8.91
C SER A 380 20.45 -7.62 -8.93
N LYS A 381 19.62 -8.17 -9.83
CA LYS A 381 18.18 -7.84 -9.85
C LYS A 381 17.46 -8.53 -8.71
N VAL A 382 17.73 -9.82 -8.48
CA VAL A 382 17.10 -10.61 -7.41
C VAL A 382 17.39 -10.01 -6.05
N SER A 383 18.64 -9.58 -5.80
CA SER A 383 19.06 -8.94 -4.55
C SER A 383 18.53 -7.50 -4.35
N GLY A 384 17.61 -7.04 -5.20
CA GLY A 384 16.99 -5.71 -5.08
C GLY A 384 17.92 -4.54 -5.41
N ASN A 385 19.03 -4.75 -6.11
CA ASN A 385 19.96 -3.66 -6.48
C ASN A 385 19.56 -2.98 -7.80
N SER A 386 18.70 -3.60 -8.62
CA SER A 386 18.20 -3.03 -9.88
C SER A 386 16.85 -3.63 -10.30
N GLY A 387 16.17 -3.00 -11.25
CA GLY A 387 14.91 -3.51 -11.83
C GLY A 387 13.70 -3.46 -10.90
N SER A 388 12.67 -4.25 -11.19
CA SER A 388 11.43 -4.27 -10.41
C SER A 388 11.60 -4.66 -8.94
N PRO A 389 12.53 -5.57 -8.52
CA PRO A 389 12.73 -5.84 -7.10
C PRO A 389 13.29 -4.64 -6.34
N LYS A 390 14.14 -3.82 -6.99
CA LYS A 390 14.60 -2.55 -6.41
C LYS A 390 13.43 -1.58 -6.21
N ASN A 391 12.58 -1.41 -7.23
CA ASN A 391 11.41 -0.53 -7.16
C ASN A 391 10.47 -0.95 -6.02
N LEU A 392 10.27 -2.26 -5.85
CA LEU A 392 9.49 -2.85 -4.78
C LEU A 392 10.09 -2.57 -3.39
N TYR A 393 11.40 -2.78 -3.23
CA TYR A 393 12.11 -2.42 -1.98
C TYR A 393 12.00 -0.93 -1.69
N GLU A 394 12.20 -0.08 -2.69
CA GLU A 394 12.12 1.38 -2.53
C GLU A 394 10.70 1.82 -2.17
N PHE A 395 9.67 1.23 -2.76
CA PHE A 395 8.28 1.47 -2.36
C PHE A 395 8.07 1.17 -0.88
N LEU A 396 8.39 -0.05 -0.43
CA LEU A 396 8.22 -0.50 0.95
C LEU A 396 9.00 0.38 1.94
N ALA A 397 10.26 0.63 1.61
CA ALA A 397 11.14 1.43 2.44
C ALA A 397 10.66 2.89 2.53
N HIS A 398 10.42 3.55 1.42
CA HIS A 398 10.18 5.00 1.43
C HIS A 398 8.75 5.40 1.77
N THR A 399 7.77 4.53 1.53
CA THR A 399 6.39 4.76 1.90
C THR A 399 6.19 4.67 3.41
N LEU A 400 6.84 3.70 4.07
CA LEU A 400 6.69 3.45 5.50
C LEU A 400 7.64 4.27 6.39
N ARG A 401 8.78 4.72 5.86
CA ARG A 401 9.76 5.51 6.64
C ARG A 401 9.28 6.93 6.90
N ARG A 402 9.61 7.42 8.09
CA ARG A 402 9.58 8.86 8.39
C ARG A 402 10.47 9.57 7.37
N ARG A 403 9.90 10.51 6.65
CA ARG A 403 10.63 11.35 5.71
C ARG A 403 11.63 12.21 6.48
N PRO A 404 12.95 12.03 6.26
CA PRO A 404 13.92 12.97 6.81
C PRO A 404 13.78 14.33 6.11
N SER A 405 13.97 15.41 6.85
CA SER A 405 14.00 16.78 6.33
C SER A 405 15.40 17.36 6.45
N LYS A 406 15.81 18.20 5.48
CA LYS A 406 17.00 19.06 5.64
C LYS A 406 16.76 20.22 6.61
N GLU A 407 15.51 20.52 6.89
CA GLU A 407 15.05 21.64 7.70
C GLU A 407 14.54 21.07 9.03
N PRO A 408 15.29 21.21 10.15
CA PRO A 408 14.94 20.57 11.41
C PRO A 408 13.55 20.96 11.94
N ALA A 409 13.12 22.19 11.71
CA ALA A 409 11.79 22.69 12.08
C ALA A 409 10.65 21.94 11.37
N LEU A 410 10.92 21.30 10.23
CA LEU A 410 9.95 20.52 9.46
C LEU A 410 10.11 19.01 9.69
N ASN A 411 10.93 18.58 10.65
CA ASN A 411 11.06 17.15 10.98
C ASN A 411 9.75 16.55 11.47
N GLU A 412 8.88 17.37 12.08
CA GLU A 412 7.57 16.96 12.58
C GLU A 412 6.47 17.01 11.52
N HIS A 413 6.79 17.42 10.28
CA HIS A 413 5.83 17.44 9.18
C HIS A 413 5.28 16.04 8.86
N ASP A 414 6.14 15.01 8.91
CA ASP A 414 5.75 13.63 8.64
C ASP A 414 5.53 12.86 9.95
N GLN A 415 4.25 12.67 10.28
CA GLN A 415 3.79 11.97 11.49
C GLN A 415 3.07 10.65 11.20
N GLY A 416 2.85 10.33 9.93
CA GLY A 416 2.09 9.16 9.47
C GLY A 416 2.92 7.92 9.16
N TYR A 417 4.18 7.91 9.59
CA TYR A 417 5.13 6.85 9.29
C TYR A 417 4.92 5.60 10.16
N LEU A 418 5.48 4.47 9.71
CA LEU A 418 5.60 3.24 10.51
C LEU A 418 7.04 2.99 10.96
N LEU A 419 8.03 3.47 10.19
CA LEU A 419 9.43 3.21 10.43
C LEU A 419 10.18 4.49 10.80
N VAL A 420 10.91 4.46 11.90
CA VAL A 420 11.79 5.55 12.31
C VAL A 420 13.23 5.09 12.27
N LYS A 421 14.14 6.01 11.94
CA LYS A 421 15.57 5.73 12.06
C LYS A 421 15.99 5.93 13.51
N LEU A 422 16.66 4.94 14.10
CA LEU A 422 17.22 5.10 15.45
C LEU A 422 18.26 6.24 15.48
N PRO A 423 18.36 6.99 16.59
CA PRO A 423 19.43 7.95 16.77
C PRO A 423 20.79 7.23 16.76
N GLY A 424 21.82 7.87 16.20
CA GLY A 424 23.17 7.31 16.18
C GLY A 424 23.88 7.48 14.83
N PRO A 425 24.76 6.53 14.44
CA PRO A 425 25.59 6.68 13.25
C PRO A 425 24.76 6.76 11.97
N ARG A 426 25.37 7.18 10.86
CA ARG A 426 24.71 7.30 9.55
C ARG A 426 24.02 6.00 9.09
N ASN A 427 24.50 4.85 9.54
CA ASN A 427 23.95 3.52 9.23
C ASN A 427 23.03 2.97 10.33
N ALA A 428 22.53 3.82 11.24
CA ALA A 428 21.55 3.40 12.23
C ALA A 428 20.33 2.76 11.56
N PRO A 429 19.78 1.68 12.13
CA PRO A 429 18.71 0.92 11.50
C PRO A 429 17.40 1.71 11.48
N TRP A 430 16.57 1.39 10.50
CA TRP A 430 15.15 1.74 10.50
C TRP A 430 14.39 0.67 11.29
N VAL A 431 13.61 1.11 12.28
CA VAL A 431 12.87 0.22 13.17
C VAL A 431 11.38 0.49 13.11
N VAL A 432 10.59 -0.55 13.37
CA VAL A 432 9.12 -0.46 13.45
C VAL A 432 8.73 0.30 14.71
N ARG A 433 8.33 1.55 14.53
CA ARG A 433 7.77 2.44 15.55
C ARG A 433 6.76 3.36 14.86
N PRO A 434 5.46 3.09 14.98
CA PRO A 434 4.42 3.93 14.40
C PRO A 434 4.53 5.38 14.85
N GLY A 435 4.36 6.32 13.93
CA GLY A 435 4.25 7.75 14.22
C GLY A 435 2.91 8.10 14.87
N PRO A 436 2.78 9.30 15.45
CA PRO A 436 1.63 9.65 16.26
C PRO A 436 0.31 9.65 15.49
N VAL A 437 0.31 10.09 14.22
CA VAL A 437 -0.91 10.09 13.39
C VAL A 437 -1.32 8.67 13.02
N LEU A 438 -0.36 7.77 12.75
CA LEU A 438 -0.66 6.37 12.51
C LEU A 438 -1.22 5.69 13.78
N LEU A 439 -0.67 5.99 14.95
CA LEU A 439 -1.20 5.50 16.23
C LEU A 439 -2.64 5.98 16.46
N MET A 440 -2.92 7.27 16.24
CA MET A 440 -4.28 7.80 16.36
C MET A 440 -5.25 7.10 15.41
N ALA A 441 -4.87 6.91 14.15
CA ALA A 441 -5.70 6.19 13.17
C ALA A 441 -6.02 4.76 13.65
N MET A 442 -5.00 4.01 14.11
CA MET A 442 -5.18 2.63 14.58
C MET A 442 -5.98 2.55 15.89
N CYS A 443 -5.80 3.49 16.82
CA CYS A 443 -6.59 3.55 18.05
C CYS A 443 -8.07 3.81 17.75
N TYR A 444 -8.36 4.80 16.89
CA TYR A 444 -9.72 5.10 16.46
C TYR A 444 -10.36 3.90 15.75
N SER A 445 -9.67 3.30 14.79
CA SER A 445 -10.10 2.07 14.12
C SER A 445 -10.42 0.93 15.07
N THR A 446 -9.55 0.70 16.06
CA THR A 446 -9.76 -0.33 17.09
C THR A 446 -11.01 0.00 17.92
N TRP A 447 -11.17 1.24 18.36
CA TRP A 447 -12.34 1.68 19.11
C TRP A 447 -13.65 1.50 18.34
N ARG A 448 -13.65 1.86 17.05
CA ARG A 448 -14.82 1.67 16.17
C ARG A 448 -15.19 0.20 16.00
N SER A 449 -14.21 -0.70 15.90
CA SER A 449 -14.48 -2.14 15.83
C SER A 449 -15.09 -2.73 17.10
N MET A 450 -14.87 -2.09 18.25
CA MET A 450 -15.38 -2.54 19.55
C MET A 450 -16.78 -1.99 19.88
N GLN A 451 -17.38 -1.18 19.00
CA GLN A 451 -18.74 -0.63 19.15
C GLN A 451 -19.03 0.01 20.52
N GLY A 452 -18.05 0.73 21.07
CA GLY A 452 -18.17 1.42 22.36
C GLY A 452 -17.80 0.58 23.58
N ALA A 453 -17.40 -0.68 23.42
CA ALA A 453 -16.81 -1.46 24.51
C ALA A 453 -15.40 -0.95 24.86
N PRO A 454 -14.93 -1.15 26.11
CA PRO A 454 -13.59 -0.73 26.53
C PRO A 454 -12.49 -1.34 25.64
N VAL A 455 -11.61 -0.48 25.13
CA VAL A 455 -10.50 -0.88 24.28
C VAL A 455 -9.25 -1.06 25.14
N THR A 456 -8.53 -2.16 24.93
CA THR A 456 -7.27 -2.45 25.64
C THR A 456 -6.10 -2.39 24.66
N LEU A 457 -4.88 -2.35 25.20
CA LEU A 457 -3.65 -2.48 24.41
C LEU A 457 -3.61 -3.78 23.59
N GLN A 458 -4.22 -4.86 24.09
CA GLN A 458 -4.30 -6.12 23.35
C GLN A 458 -5.18 -6.00 22.11
N HIS A 459 -6.30 -5.27 22.18
CA HIS A 459 -7.13 -5.00 21.00
C HIS A 459 -6.36 -4.19 19.95
N LEU A 460 -5.57 -3.20 20.38
CA LEU A 460 -4.70 -2.44 19.48
C LEU A 460 -3.64 -3.34 18.83
N ALA A 461 -3.00 -4.22 19.60
CA ALA A 461 -2.04 -5.21 19.08
C ALA A 461 -2.70 -6.12 18.02
N THR A 462 -3.92 -6.59 18.29
CA THR A 462 -4.71 -7.37 17.34
C THR A 462 -5.00 -6.57 16.06
N ARG A 463 -5.36 -5.29 16.15
CA ARG A 463 -5.59 -4.45 14.96
C ARG A 463 -4.33 -4.34 14.09
N PHE A 464 -3.17 -4.08 14.70
CA PHE A 464 -1.88 -4.08 13.98
C PHE A 464 -1.58 -5.44 13.35
N SER A 465 -1.97 -6.54 14.00
CA SER A 465 -1.76 -7.89 13.46
C SER A 465 -2.52 -8.13 12.16
N PHE A 466 -3.68 -7.51 11.94
CA PHE A 466 -4.39 -7.60 10.65
C PHE A 466 -3.58 -7.02 9.48
N TYR A 467 -2.69 -6.07 9.75
CA TYR A 467 -1.70 -5.54 8.81
C TYR A 467 -0.38 -6.32 8.79
N GLY A 468 -0.31 -7.45 9.49
CA GLY A 468 0.91 -8.25 9.66
C GLY A 468 2.00 -7.54 10.45
N ILE A 469 1.63 -6.69 11.40
CA ILE A 469 2.56 -6.05 12.33
C ILE A 469 2.34 -6.64 13.71
N ARG A 470 3.40 -7.19 14.31
CA ARG A 470 3.38 -7.66 15.68
C ARG A 470 4.02 -6.63 16.58
N LEU A 471 3.22 -6.09 17.49
CA LEU A 471 3.70 -5.29 18.61
C LEU A 471 3.73 -6.20 19.84
N SER A 472 4.89 -6.31 20.50
CA SER A 472 5.00 -7.17 21.67
C SER A 472 4.26 -6.57 22.86
N THR A 473 3.88 -7.42 23.82
CA THR A 473 3.29 -6.95 25.09
C THR A 473 4.20 -5.95 25.80
N GLY A 474 5.52 -6.16 25.74
CA GLY A 474 6.51 -5.21 26.29
C GLY A 474 6.52 -3.87 25.57
N ASP A 475 6.41 -3.85 24.24
CA ASP A 475 6.34 -2.60 23.46
C ASP A 475 5.12 -1.74 23.81
N LEU A 476 4.01 -2.40 24.14
CA LEU A 476 2.71 -1.79 24.40
C LEU A 476 2.46 -1.43 25.87
N GLN A 477 3.07 -2.12 26.83
CA GLN A 477 2.88 -1.86 28.27
C GLN A 477 3.86 -0.79 28.80
N ASP A 478 5.16 -1.03 28.59
CA ASP A 478 6.24 -0.21 29.16
C ASP A 478 7.21 0.32 28.08
N GLY A 479 6.91 0.03 26.82
CA GLY A 479 7.76 0.33 25.70
C GLY A 479 7.57 1.73 25.13
N VAL A 480 8.29 1.98 24.04
CA VAL A 480 8.28 3.27 23.37
C VAL A 480 6.91 3.62 22.80
N VAL A 481 6.15 2.62 22.30
CA VAL A 481 4.80 2.83 21.79
C VAL A 481 3.84 3.21 22.92
N ALA A 482 3.97 2.58 24.09
CA ALA A 482 3.20 2.95 25.28
C ALA A 482 3.42 4.42 25.67
N ASN A 483 4.70 4.84 25.74
CA ASN A 483 5.07 6.22 26.06
C ASN A 483 4.54 7.21 25.01
N ASP A 484 4.57 6.85 23.72
CA ASP A 484 4.04 7.69 22.65
C ASP A 484 2.50 7.82 22.78
N LEU A 485 1.79 6.74 23.13
CA LEU A 485 0.34 6.78 23.38
C LEU A 485 -0.03 7.57 24.64
N GLU A 486 0.75 7.48 25.71
CA GLU A 486 0.61 8.30 26.92
C GLU A 486 0.82 9.79 26.61
N ALA A 487 1.87 10.12 25.86
CA ALA A 487 2.18 11.49 25.46
C ALA A 487 1.08 12.11 24.58
N LEU A 488 0.35 11.27 23.83
CA LEU A 488 -0.83 11.66 23.07
C LEU A 488 -2.10 11.78 23.91
N GLY A 489 -2.07 11.39 25.19
CA GLY A 489 -3.25 11.38 26.07
C GLY A 489 -4.27 10.30 25.73
N ILE A 490 -3.85 9.23 25.04
CA ILE A 490 -4.74 8.15 24.54
C ILE A 490 -4.83 6.99 25.54
N LEU A 491 -3.95 6.92 26.54
CA LEU A 491 -3.97 5.87 27.55
C LEU A 491 -4.47 6.36 28.91
N VAL A 492 -5.28 5.51 29.56
CA VAL A 492 -5.72 5.69 30.95
C VAL A 492 -5.47 4.40 31.71
N ASP A 493 -4.89 4.51 32.90
CA ASP A 493 -4.71 3.36 33.79
C ASP A 493 -6.07 2.86 34.28
N SER A 494 -6.29 1.55 34.18
CA SER A 494 -7.51 0.87 34.64
C SER A 494 -7.14 -0.49 35.24
N PRO A 495 -7.39 -0.69 36.55
CA PRO A 495 -7.05 -1.96 37.23
C PRO A 495 -7.85 -3.16 36.71
N ASP A 496 -8.97 -2.93 36.01
CA ASP A 496 -9.87 -3.97 35.51
C ASP A 496 -9.57 -4.40 34.05
N ALA A 497 -8.63 -3.74 33.37
CA ALA A 497 -8.23 -4.09 32.01
C ALA A 497 -7.12 -5.16 31.99
N GLY A 498 -7.14 -6.09 31.02
CA GLY A 498 -6.19 -7.22 30.86
C GLY A 498 -4.70 -6.87 30.61
N GLY A 499 -4.30 -5.63 30.90
CA GLY A 499 -2.94 -5.12 30.91
C GLY A 499 -2.80 -3.82 31.73
N GLY A 500 -3.76 -3.53 32.61
CA GLY A 500 -3.77 -2.35 33.47
C GLY A 500 -4.10 -1.02 32.79
N ARG A 501 -4.38 -1.00 31.47
CA ARG A 501 -4.55 0.23 30.68
C ARG A 501 -5.66 0.11 29.63
N LEU A 502 -6.41 1.20 29.47
CA LEU A 502 -7.42 1.39 28.43
C LEU A 502 -6.93 2.37 27.36
N VAL A 503 -7.35 2.11 26.12
CA VAL A 503 -7.13 2.97 24.95
C VAL A 503 -8.38 3.82 24.76
N LEU A 504 -8.22 5.14 24.79
CA LEU A 504 -9.29 6.11 24.57
C LEU A 504 -9.52 6.37 23.07
N ASN A 505 -10.69 6.88 22.74
CA ASN A 505 -10.94 7.43 21.41
C ASN A 505 -10.18 8.76 21.25
N PRO A 506 -9.21 8.87 20.33
CA PRO A 506 -8.38 10.08 20.19
C PRO A 506 -9.14 11.31 19.67
N PHE A 507 -10.40 11.13 19.22
CA PHE A 507 -11.22 12.19 18.64
C PHE A 507 -12.49 12.48 19.45
N GLU A 508 -12.71 11.78 20.57
CA GLU A 508 -13.71 12.21 21.55
C GLU A 508 -13.12 13.33 22.39
N VAL A 509 -13.68 14.54 22.23
CA VAL A 509 -13.44 15.63 23.17
C VAL A 509 -14.22 15.29 24.45
N GLY A 510 -13.54 15.35 25.60
CA GLY A 510 -14.11 14.98 26.90
C GLY A 510 -15.53 15.53 27.12
N GLN A 511 -16.42 14.63 27.53
CA GLN A 511 -17.72 15.00 28.10
C GLN A 511 -17.55 15.69 29.46
#